data_AF-A0A803M682-F1
#
_entry.id   AF-A0A803M682-F1
#
_cell.length_a   1.000
_cell.length_b   1.000
_cell.length_c   1.000
_cell.angle_alpha   90.00
_cell.angle_beta   90.00
_cell.angle_gamma   90.00
#
_symmetry.space_group_name_H-M   'P 1'
#
loop_
_entity.id
_entity.type
_entity.pdbx_description
1 polymer ?
#
loop_
_entity_poly.entity_id
_entity_poly.type
_entity_poly.pdbx_seq_one_letter_code
_entity_poly.pdbx_strand_id
1 'polypeptide(L)'
;MGSESVPTTKTCKEVESLVVPLLPNKEIDDVDASSLYDMQSHGTWLHCGYHLTTSIVAPPLLNLPYAVCLLGWNKGMMYLIVGALVTFYTYNLLSLVLEHYASKGLRFLRFQDIAEHILGKAWGRYFVGPLQLAVCYGSVVSLIILGGQCMKTIYSLIWPNGEVEVYQFVMMYGGAVLLVAQVPSFHSLRHINLVSLVLCLSYSAFAAAGAIYIGNSSPEPKDYSIVGSTENKIFGSFTAITMIAASFGNGIIPEIQATIAAPVKGKMFKGLSLCYTVVILTFFSVAASGYWAFGNGTKSFLIDNFIDNNGNVLVPKWFLITTISFIILQVSAVSGVYLQPANILLEKMFVDPTCKPFSLRNVTSRVISRSISVMIATTIAGLLPFFGDVNALIGAFGFVPLDFILPVIFFNLTFKPSKRSCIFWLNLILACVFSLIMVIGVFAATRQIVLDSNAVQSLDRLSDSLRLPSVANSAWNSLSSYLAENT
;
A
#
# COMPACT_ATOMS: atom_id res chain seq x y z
N MET A 1 -55.22 -1.91 36.92
CA MET A 1 -54.75 -0.81 36.06
C MET A 1 -53.25 -0.66 36.28
N GLY A 2 -52.46 -1.43 35.53
CA GLY A 2 -51.02 -1.23 35.42
C GLY A 2 -50.75 -0.69 34.02
N SER A 3 -50.10 0.46 33.92
CA SER A 3 -49.67 1.04 32.64
C SER A 3 -48.15 1.12 32.66
N GLU A 4 -47.54 0.25 31.85
CA GLU A 4 -46.14 0.29 31.47
C GLU A 4 -45.82 1.62 30.74
N SER A 5 -44.76 2.30 31.17
CA SER A 5 -44.17 3.41 30.43
C SER A 5 -43.00 2.90 29.58
N VAL A 6 -43.21 2.85 28.27
CA VAL A 6 -42.22 2.58 27.23
C VAL A 6 -41.11 3.63 27.25
N PRO A 7 -39.80 3.27 27.19
CA PRO A 7 -38.76 4.25 26.90
C PRO A 7 -38.70 4.50 25.40
N THR A 8 -38.92 5.75 25.03
CA THR A 8 -38.75 6.31 23.69
C THR A 8 -37.35 6.07 23.12
N THR A 9 -37.32 5.51 21.92
CA THR A 9 -36.19 5.39 21.00
C THR A 9 -35.48 6.73 20.82
N LYS A 10 -34.23 6.85 21.30
CA LYS A 10 -33.36 7.96 20.92
C LYS A 10 -32.82 7.73 19.52
N THR A 11 -33.27 8.58 18.60
CA THR A 11 -32.79 8.74 17.22
C THR A 11 -31.28 8.96 17.12
N CYS A 12 -30.72 8.34 16.08
CA CYS A 12 -29.34 8.45 15.60
C CYS A 12 -28.96 9.92 15.27
N LYS A 13 -28.11 10.54 16.09
CA LYS A 13 -27.35 11.80 15.92
C LYS A 13 -26.15 11.65 16.87
N GLU A 14 -24.88 11.91 16.58
CA GLU A 14 -24.14 12.58 15.51
C GLU A 14 -22.83 11.79 15.32
N VAL A 15 -22.30 11.74 14.09
CA VAL A 15 -20.96 11.20 13.85
C VAL A 15 -19.95 12.25 14.33
N GLU A 16 -19.49 12.08 15.57
CA GLU A 16 -18.37 12.85 16.14
C GLU A 16 -17.07 12.44 15.42
N SER A 17 -16.34 13.44 14.93
CA SER A 17 -14.98 13.30 14.43
C SER A 17 -14.10 12.76 15.57
N LEU A 18 -13.26 11.74 15.30
CA LEU A 18 -12.33 11.18 16.29
C LEU A 18 -11.16 12.17 16.55
N VAL A 19 -11.46 13.27 17.22
CA VAL A 19 -10.46 14.16 17.81
C VAL A 19 -10.40 13.79 19.29
N VAL A 20 -9.34 13.11 19.70
CA VAL A 20 -9.19 12.75 21.12
C VAL A 20 -8.61 13.95 21.87
N PRO A 21 -9.33 14.55 22.83
CA PRO A 21 -8.79 15.62 23.66
C PRO A 21 -7.73 15.03 24.60
N LEU A 22 -6.56 15.65 24.68
CA LEU A 22 -5.55 15.30 25.69
C LEU A 22 -5.96 15.90 27.06
N LEU A 23 -6.96 15.31 27.72
CA LEU A 23 -7.34 15.73 29.08
C LEU A 23 -6.37 15.19 30.14
N PRO A 24 -6.10 15.95 31.23
CA PRO A 24 -5.36 15.45 32.36
C PRO A 24 -6.22 14.47 33.19
N ASN A 25 -6.06 13.16 32.95
CA ASN A 25 -6.26 12.01 33.86
C ASN A 25 -7.37 12.02 34.95
N LYS A 26 -8.51 12.71 34.81
CA LYS A 26 -9.52 12.66 35.89
C LYS A 26 -11.00 12.54 35.57
N GLU A 27 -11.46 12.56 34.32
CA GLU A 27 -12.88 12.32 34.03
C GLU A 27 -12.99 11.47 32.77
N ILE A 28 -13.15 10.16 32.95
CA ILE A 28 -13.57 9.22 31.90
C ILE A 28 -14.77 8.46 32.47
N ASP A 29 -15.91 9.13 32.49
CA ASP A 29 -17.20 8.47 32.49
C ASP A 29 -17.94 9.05 31.26
N ASP A 30 -18.36 8.18 30.35
CA ASP A 30 -19.17 8.46 29.15
C ASP A 30 -18.50 8.81 27.80
N VAL A 31 -17.35 8.21 27.45
CA VAL A 31 -16.87 8.17 26.03
C VAL A 31 -16.59 6.73 25.58
N ASP A 32 -17.05 6.38 24.37
CA ASP A 32 -17.03 5.07 23.70
C ASP A 32 -15.84 4.14 24.04
N ALA A 33 -16.09 3.21 24.98
CA ALA A 33 -15.12 2.26 25.52
C ALA A 33 -14.55 1.25 24.50
N SER A 34 -15.13 1.12 23.30
CA SER A 34 -14.62 0.26 22.23
C SER A 34 -13.54 0.93 21.38
N SER A 35 -13.54 2.26 21.27
CA SER A 35 -12.52 3.03 20.54
C SER A 35 -11.33 3.47 21.41
N LEU A 36 -11.51 3.46 22.74
CA LEU A 36 -10.54 3.93 23.74
C LEU A 36 -9.61 2.83 24.28
N TYR A 37 -9.91 1.56 24.05
CA TYR A 37 -9.17 0.46 24.71
C TYR A 37 -7.76 0.18 24.12
N ASP A 38 -7.36 0.82 23.01
CA ASP A 38 -6.15 0.40 22.26
C ASP A 38 -5.19 1.53 21.82
N MET A 39 -5.37 2.76 22.31
CA MET A 39 -4.50 3.90 21.92
C MET A 39 -3.83 4.59 23.12
N GLN A 40 -3.32 3.82 24.08
CA GLN A 40 -2.31 4.39 24.96
C GLN A 40 -1.03 4.61 24.15
N SER A 41 -0.71 5.88 23.87
CA SER A 41 0.48 6.25 23.10
C SER A 41 1.74 5.97 23.92
N HIS A 42 2.26 4.74 23.85
CA HIS A 42 3.48 4.31 24.55
C HIS A 42 4.69 4.21 23.62
N GLY A 43 4.53 4.53 22.33
CA GLY A 43 5.56 4.40 21.31
C GLY A 43 6.71 5.40 21.50
N THR A 44 7.94 4.92 21.34
CA THR A 44 9.14 5.77 21.20
C THR A 44 9.32 6.18 19.73
N TRP A 45 10.27 7.09 19.47
CA TRP A 45 10.63 7.46 18.10
C TRP A 45 11.17 6.27 17.28
N LEU A 46 11.80 5.29 17.95
CA LEU A 46 12.27 4.04 17.29
C LEU A 46 11.08 3.21 16.82
N HIS A 47 10.06 3.05 17.66
CA HIS A 47 8.84 2.36 17.25
C HIS A 47 8.21 3.03 16.03
N CYS A 48 8.08 4.36 16.04
CA CYS A 48 7.65 5.12 14.87
C CYS A 48 8.50 4.81 13.63
N GLY A 49 9.83 4.83 13.75
CA GLY A 49 10.73 4.52 12.65
C GLY A 49 10.51 3.13 12.06
N TYR A 50 10.34 2.10 12.88
CA TYR A 50 10.04 0.74 12.40
C TYR A 50 8.65 0.64 11.77
N HIS A 51 7.62 1.27 12.35
CA HIS A 51 6.27 1.32 11.75
C HIS A 51 6.28 2.02 10.37
N LEU A 52 6.99 3.14 10.25
CA LEU A 52 7.19 3.84 8.98
C LEU A 52 7.91 2.96 7.97
N THR A 53 9.00 2.32 8.40
CA THR A 53 9.82 1.48 7.53
C THR A 53 9.08 0.24 7.06
N THR A 54 8.35 -0.45 7.93
CA THR A 54 7.48 -1.57 7.56
C THR A 54 6.47 -1.17 6.49
N SER A 55 5.86 0.02 6.63
CA SER A 55 4.76 0.45 5.76
C SER A 55 5.27 0.95 4.39
N ILE A 56 6.43 1.60 4.35
CA ILE A 56 7.03 2.18 3.13
C ILE A 56 7.95 1.16 2.44
N VAL A 57 8.86 0.51 3.17
CA VAL A 57 9.81 -0.48 2.64
C VAL A 57 9.14 -1.84 2.54
N ALA A 58 8.02 -1.85 1.84
CA ALA A 58 7.23 -3.01 1.54
C ALA A 58 7.66 -3.62 0.20
N PRO A 59 7.30 -4.90 -0.04
CA PRO A 59 7.66 -5.60 -1.27
C PRO A 59 7.28 -4.94 -2.62
N PRO A 60 6.36 -3.95 -2.73
CA PRO A 60 6.27 -3.07 -3.91
C PRO A 60 7.57 -2.41 -4.37
N LEU A 61 8.61 -2.32 -3.53
CA LEU A 61 9.93 -1.89 -4.00
C LEU A 61 10.53 -2.83 -5.07
N LEU A 62 10.08 -4.10 -5.14
CA LEU A 62 10.53 -5.08 -6.12
C LEU A 62 10.00 -4.79 -7.54
N ASN A 63 9.11 -3.79 -7.69
CA ASN A 63 8.70 -3.21 -8.98
C ASN A 63 9.64 -2.10 -9.48
N LEU A 64 10.49 -1.54 -8.62
CA LEU A 64 11.32 -0.39 -8.98
C LEU A 64 12.28 -0.63 -10.15
N PRO A 65 12.92 -1.82 -10.29
CA PRO A 65 13.70 -2.12 -11.49
C PRO A 65 12.90 -1.97 -12.79
N TYR A 66 11.65 -2.44 -12.76
CA TYR A 66 10.75 -2.33 -13.91
C TYR A 66 10.35 -0.89 -14.19
N ALA A 67 10.09 -0.08 -13.15
CA ALA A 67 9.85 1.35 -13.33
C ALA A 67 11.07 2.06 -13.96
N VAL A 68 12.30 1.70 -13.58
CA VAL A 68 13.52 2.21 -14.23
C VAL A 68 13.62 1.74 -15.68
N CYS A 69 13.23 0.50 -15.98
CA CYS A 69 13.16 -0.03 -17.35
C CYS A 69 12.25 0.80 -18.26
N LEU A 70 11.04 1.12 -17.78
CA LEU A 70 10.06 1.93 -18.52
C LEU A 70 10.50 3.37 -18.78
N LEU A 71 11.30 3.95 -17.86
CA LEU A 71 11.80 5.32 -17.96
C LEU A 71 13.16 5.43 -18.66
N GLY A 72 13.91 4.32 -18.69
CA GLY A 72 15.34 4.29 -18.99
C GLY A 72 16.19 4.78 -17.80
N TRP A 73 17.47 4.41 -17.82
CA TRP A 73 18.41 4.60 -16.69
C TRP A 73 18.38 5.99 -16.05
N ASN A 74 18.68 7.03 -16.85
CA ASN A 74 18.85 8.39 -16.34
C ASN A 74 17.56 8.93 -15.73
N LYS A 75 16.44 8.78 -16.43
CA LYS A 75 15.14 9.28 -15.96
C LYS A 75 14.63 8.46 -14.78
N GLY A 76 14.76 7.13 -14.83
CA GLY A 76 14.36 6.23 -13.76
C GLY A 76 15.03 6.58 -12.43
N MET A 77 16.35 6.77 -12.44
CA MET A 77 17.08 7.16 -11.23
C MET A 77 16.76 8.58 -10.77
N MET A 78 16.60 9.52 -11.71
CA MET A 78 16.18 10.87 -11.38
C MET A 78 14.81 10.87 -10.68
N TYR A 79 13.82 10.14 -11.21
CA TYR A 79 12.49 10.06 -10.61
C TYR A 79 12.49 9.31 -9.27
N LEU A 80 13.38 8.34 -9.07
CA LEU A 80 13.56 7.68 -7.77
C LEU A 80 14.11 8.66 -6.72
N ILE A 81 15.09 9.50 -7.09
CA ILE A 81 15.63 10.56 -6.22
C ILE A 81 14.55 11.60 -5.92
N VAL A 82 13.83 12.08 -6.94
CA VAL A 82 12.74 13.05 -6.79
C VAL A 82 11.64 12.48 -5.90
N GLY A 83 11.25 11.22 -6.10
CA GLY A 83 10.30 10.50 -5.25
C GLY A 83 10.73 10.56 -3.79
N ALA A 84 11.93 10.10 -3.48
CA ALA A 84 12.46 10.11 -2.11
C ALA A 84 12.53 11.52 -1.50
N LEU A 85 13.03 12.52 -2.23
CA LEU A 85 13.14 13.88 -1.72
C LEU A 85 11.78 14.52 -1.46
N VAL A 86 10.84 14.35 -2.39
CA VAL A 86 9.51 14.93 -2.26
C VAL A 86 8.75 14.25 -1.13
N THR A 87 8.70 12.92 -1.06
CA THR A 87 7.96 12.25 0.02
C THR A 87 8.59 12.48 1.38
N PHE A 88 9.94 12.55 1.48
CA PHE A 88 10.57 12.94 2.73
C PHE A 88 10.13 14.35 3.14
N TYR A 89 10.13 15.28 2.19
CA TYR A 89 9.68 16.65 2.42
C TYR A 89 8.21 16.72 2.85
N THR A 90 7.29 16.12 2.09
CA THR A 90 5.85 16.18 2.37
C THR A 90 5.49 15.49 3.69
N TYR A 91 6.11 14.36 4.03
CA TYR A 91 5.90 13.70 5.32
C TYR A 91 6.43 14.51 6.49
N ASN A 92 7.54 15.23 6.31
CA ASN A 92 8.01 16.18 7.31
C ASN A 92 7.03 17.34 7.48
N LEU A 93 6.47 17.90 6.41
CA LEU A 93 5.43 18.93 6.52
C LEU A 93 4.19 18.40 7.25
N LEU A 94 3.72 17.20 6.91
CA LEU A 94 2.59 16.57 7.58
C LEU A 94 2.86 16.38 9.08
N SER A 95 4.07 15.93 9.43
CA SER A 95 4.48 15.77 10.83
C SER A 95 4.46 17.09 11.59
N LEU A 96 4.91 18.20 10.97
CA LEU A 96 4.88 19.52 11.59
C LEU A 96 3.45 20.00 11.84
N VAL A 97 2.54 19.75 10.89
CA VAL A 97 1.12 20.07 11.05
C VAL A 97 0.53 19.27 12.22
N LEU A 98 0.77 17.97 12.26
CA LEU A 98 0.25 17.12 13.33
C LEU A 98 0.86 17.48 14.70
N GLU A 99 2.16 17.78 14.78
CA GLU A 99 2.84 18.25 15.99
C GLU A 99 2.26 19.58 16.48
N HIS A 100 1.97 20.51 15.56
CA HIS A 100 1.37 21.80 15.88
C HIS A 100 0.01 21.63 16.57
N TYR A 101 -0.88 20.81 16.03
CA TYR A 101 -2.18 20.56 16.65
C TYR A 101 -2.08 19.73 17.93
N ALA A 102 -1.18 18.74 17.98
CA ALA A 102 -0.94 17.99 19.22
C ALA A 102 -0.47 18.90 20.37
N SER A 103 0.36 19.91 20.08
CA SER A 103 0.78 20.91 21.07
C SER A 103 -0.36 21.79 21.60
N LYS A 104 -1.47 21.86 20.86
CA LYS A 104 -2.71 22.55 21.25
C LYS A 104 -3.75 21.61 21.88
N GLY A 105 -3.36 20.37 22.18
CA GLY A 105 -4.24 19.36 22.78
C GLY A 105 -5.12 18.60 21.78
N LEU A 106 -4.98 18.85 20.47
CA LEU A 106 -5.76 18.19 19.41
C LEU A 106 -4.93 17.09 18.75
N ARG A 107 -5.27 15.83 19.01
CA ARG A 107 -4.57 14.68 18.42
C ARG A 107 -5.41 14.06 17.30
N PHE A 108 -4.97 14.24 16.06
CA PHE A 108 -5.58 13.59 14.89
C PHE A 108 -5.02 12.20 14.69
N LEU A 109 -5.91 11.24 14.43
CA LEU A 109 -5.57 9.83 14.31
C LEU A 109 -5.43 9.39 12.84
N ARG A 110 -6.11 10.07 11.92
CA ARG A 110 -6.23 9.65 10.51
C ARG A 110 -6.17 10.86 9.57
N PHE A 111 -5.89 10.63 8.29
CA PHE A 111 -5.93 11.69 7.27
C PHE A 111 -7.32 12.34 7.16
N GLN A 112 -8.37 11.55 7.33
CA GLN A 112 -9.74 12.06 7.38
C GLN A 112 -9.93 13.14 8.47
N ASP A 113 -9.41 12.90 9.68
CA ASP A 113 -9.69 13.75 10.84
C ASP A 113 -8.98 15.11 10.70
N ILE A 114 -7.74 15.11 10.22
CA ILE A 114 -6.99 16.35 9.93
C ILE A 114 -7.60 17.11 8.74
N ALA A 115 -8.08 16.41 7.71
CA ALA A 115 -8.74 17.03 6.57
C ALA A 115 -10.06 17.69 6.96
N GLU A 116 -10.87 17.03 7.79
CA GLU A 116 -12.12 17.60 8.33
C GLU A 116 -11.83 18.89 9.11
N HIS A 117 -10.76 18.92 9.91
CA HIS A 117 -10.39 20.10 10.67
C HIS A 117 -9.87 21.26 9.80
N ILE A 118 -9.01 20.98 8.82
CA ILE A 118 -8.32 22.02 8.03
C ILE A 118 -9.16 22.47 6.81
N LEU A 119 -9.76 21.52 6.09
CA LEU A 119 -10.48 21.75 4.83
C LEU A 119 -12.00 21.82 5.03
N GLY A 120 -12.50 21.32 6.16
CA GLY A 120 -13.91 21.26 6.49
C GLY A 120 -14.51 19.86 6.32
N LYS A 121 -15.67 19.66 6.97
CA LYS A 121 -16.36 18.37 7.11
C LYS A 121 -16.62 17.64 5.80
N ALA A 122 -17.00 18.36 4.74
CA ALA A 122 -17.26 17.76 3.44
C ALA A 122 -16.00 17.12 2.83
N TRP A 123 -14.87 17.82 2.89
CA TRP A 123 -13.59 17.34 2.37
C TRP A 123 -13.06 16.15 3.15
N GLY A 124 -13.13 16.19 4.49
CA GLY A 124 -12.74 15.04 5.31
C GLY A 124 -13.59 13.81 5.03
N ARG A 125 -14.92 13.94 5.11
CA ARG A 125 -15.85 12.79 5.06
C ARG A 125 -16.05 12.20 3.67
N TYR A 126 -16.13 13.03 2.63
CA TYR A 126 -16.53 12.56 1.29
C TYR A 126 -15.37 12.45 0.31
N PHE A 127 -14.20 13.04 0.62
CA PHE A 127 -13.02 12.95 -0.25
C PHE A 127 -11.88 12.20 0.43
N VAL A 128 -11.30 12.77 1.50
CA VAL A 128 -10.07 12.22 2.10
C VAL A 128 -10.29 10.88 2.80
N GLY A 129 -11.41 10.70 3.51
CA GLY A 129 -11.74 9.43 4.16
C GLY A 129 -11.88 8.27 3.17
N PRO A 130 -12.75 8.38 2.14
CA PRO A 130 -12.87 7.37 1.09
C PRO A 130 -11.56 7.12 0.34
N LEU A 131 -10.80 8.17 0.05
CA LEU A 131 -9.48 8.05 -0.59
C LEU A 131 -8.50 7.24 0.27
N GLN A 132 -8.38 7.58 1.57
CA GLN A 132 -7.49 6.88 2.49
C GLN A 132 -7.88 5.40 2.62
N LEU A 133 -9.19 5.10 2.70
CA LEU A 133 -9.70 3.74 2.73
C LEU A 133 -9.37 2.98 1.45
N ALA A 134 -9.60 3.60 0.29
CA ALA A 134 -9.32 3.01 -1.02
C ALA A 134 -7.83 2.69 -1.17
N VAL A 135 -6.93 3.57 -0.72
CA VAL A 135 -5.47 3.34 -0.71
C VAL A 135 -5.10 2.15 0.16
N CYS A 136 -5.57 2.13 1.40
CA CYS A 136 -5.20 1.09 2.35
C CYS A 136 -5.74 -0.27 1.90
N TYR A 137 -7.01 -0.31 1.48
CA TYR A 137 -7.65 -1.53 1.01
C TYR A 137 -7.09 -2.00 -0.34
N GLY A 138 -6.83 -1.10 -1.29
CA GLY A 138 -6.16 -1.42 -2.55
C GLY A 138 -4.74 -1.94 -2.34
N SER A 139 -4.01 -1.41 -1.37
CA SER A 139 -2.69 -1.94 -1.00
C SER A 139 -2.79 -3.38 -0.52
N VAL A 140 -3.81 -3.73 0.28
CA VAL A 140 -4.07 -5.12 0.68
C VAL A 140 -4.36 -6.02 -0.52
N VAL A 141 -5.17 -5.57 -1.49
CA VAL A 141 -5.41 -6.30 -2.75
C VAL A 141 -4.09 -6.59 -3.47
N SER A 142 -3.23 -5.58 -3.63
CA SER A 142 -1.92 -5.73 -4.29
C SER A 142 -1.00 -6.70 -3.57
N LEU A 143 -1.00 -6.66 -2.24
CA LEU A 143 -0.23 -7.56 -1.40
C LEU A 143 -0.73 -9.00 -1.48
N ILE A 144 -2.04 -9.21 -1.64
CA ILE A 144 -2.61 -10.54 -1.87
C ILE A 144 -2.15 -11.10 -3.23
N ILE A 145 -2.16 -10.28 -4.29
CA ILE A 145 -1.60 -10.66 -5.62
C ILE A 145 -0.15 -11.10 -5.47
N LEU A 146 0.67 -10.26 -4.84
CA LEU A 146 2.11 -10.50 -4.71
C LEU A 146 2.42 -11.75 -3.88
N GLY A 147 1.71 -11.96 -2.76
CA GLY A 147 1.88 -13.16 -1.94
C GLY A 147 1.48 -14.43 -2.69
N GLY A 148 0.42 -14.37 -3.50
CA GLY A 148 0.03 -15.45 -4.41
C GLY A 148 1.10 -15.76 -5.47
N GLN A 149 1.65 -14.73 -6.13
CA GLN A 149 2.75 -14.87 -7.09
C GLN A 149 3.97 -15.52 -6.42
N CYS A 150 4.35 -15.06 -5.22
CA CYS A 150 5.42 -15.65 -4.43
C CYS A 150 5.20 -17.14 -4.14
N MET A 151 3.99 -17.51 -3.68
CA MET A 151 3.66 -18.92 -3.43
C MET A 151 3.70 -19.76 -4.71
N LYS A 152 3.19 -19.24 -5.83
CA LYS A 152 3.25 -19.90 -7.14
C LYS A 152 4.70 -20.13 -7.56
N THR A 153 5.58 -19.15 -7.39
CA THR A 153 7.00 -19.29 -7.73
C THR A 153 7.66 -20.39 -6.91
N ILE A 154 7.42 -20.45 -5.59
CA ILE A 154 7.92 -21.57 -4.75
C ILE A 154 7.39 -22.92 -5.26
N TYR A 155 6.09 -23.00 -5.56
CA TYR A 155 5.48 -24.23 -6.06
C TYR A 155 6.13 -24.69 -7.37
N SER A 156 6.32 -23.81 -8.33
CA SER A 156 6.97 -24.12 -9.62
C SER A 156 8.44 -24.56 -9.47
N LEU A 157 9.13 -24.12 -8.42
CA LEU A 157 10.50 -24.58 -8.13
C LEU A 157 10.57 -26.01 -7.59
N ILE A 158 9.56 -26.41 -6.82
CA ILE A 158 9.45 -27.73 -6.21
C ILE A 158 8.82 -28.72 -7.19
N TRP A 159 7.81 -28.28 -7.95
CA TRP A 159 7.03 -29.07 -8.87
C TRP A 159 6.98 -28.43 -10.27
N PRO A 160 8.06 -28.56 -11.08
CA PRO A 160 8.18 -27.88 -12.36
C PRO A 160 7.08 -28.22 -13.37
N ASN A 161 6.53 -29.44 -13.30
CA ASN A 161 5.48 -29.92 -14.20
C ASN A 161 4.06 -29.64 -13.65
N GLY A 162 3.93 -28.77 -12.65
CA GLY A 162 2.66 -28.46 -12.00
C GLY A 162 1.87 -27.35 -12.71
N GLU A 163 0.81 -27.73 -13.42
CA GLU A 163 -0.08 -26.81 -14.14
C GLU A 163 -1.15 -26.22 -13.22
N VAL A 164 -0.70 -25.39 -12.27
CA VAL A 164 -1.59 -24.70 -11.31
C VAL A 164 -1.57 -23.20 -11.58
N GLU A 165 -2.73 -22.61 -11.79
CA GLU A 165 -2.89 -21.20 -12.13
C GLU A 165 -2.53 -20.24 -10.99
N VAL A 166 -2.04 -19.03 -11.32
CA VAL A 166 -1.62 -18.01 -10.33
C VAL A 166 -2.79 -17.63 -9.42
N TYR A 167 -4.00 -17.46 -9.96
CA TYR A 167 -5.17 -17.04 -9.16
C TYR A 167 -5.46 -18.01 -8.02
N GLN A 168 -5.17 -19.31 -8.15
CA GLN A 168 -5.38 -20.29 -7.09
C GLN A 168 -4.44 -20.02 -5.91
N PHE A 169 -3.18 -19.64 -6.19
CA PHE A 169 -2.24 -19.21 -5.15
C PHE A 169 -2.63 -17.86 -4.54
N VAL A 170 -3.20 -16.95 -5.32
CA VAL A 170 -3.78 -15.70 -4.81
C VAL A 170 -4.91 -15.99 -3.83
N MET A 171 -5.82 -16.93 -4.14
CA MET A 171 -6.88 -17.36 -3.22
C MET A 171 -6.32 -18.03 -1.96
N MET A 172 -5.32 -18.90 -2.09
CA MET A 172 -4.66 -19.54 -0.93
C MET A 172 -3.98 -18.51 -0.02
N TYR A 173 -3.27 -17.54 -0.60
CA TYR A 173 -2.62 -16.48 0.17
C TYR A 173 -3.64 -15.52 0.81
N GLY A 174 -4.75 -15.23 0.13
CA GLY A 174 -5.90 -14.54 0.75
C GLY A 174 -6.42 -15.25 2.00
N GLY A 175 -6.39 -16.59 2.00
CA GLY A 175 -6.64 -17.42 3.19
C GLY A 175 -5.66 -17.15 4.34
N ALA A 176 -4.37 -16.94 4.05
CA ALA A 176 -3.39 -16.54 5.07
C ALA A 176 -3.65 -15.11 5.57
N VAL A 177 -4.02 -14.19 4.68
CA VAL A 177 -4.38 -12.80 5.04
C VAL A 177 -5.64 -12.78 5.91
N LEU A 178 -6.60 -13.69 5.73
CA LEU A 178 -7.76 -13.83 6.63
C LEU A 178 -7.33 -14.06 8.08
N LEU A 179 -6.30 -14.88 8.33
CA LEU A 179 -5.77 -15.12 9.67
C LEU A 179 -5.15 -13.85 10.25
N VAL A 180 -4.36 -13.13 9.45
CA VAL A 180 -3.75 -11.86 9.83
C VAL A 180 -4.80 -10.79 10.13
N ALA A 181 -5.89 -10.77 9.37
CA ALA A 181 -6.99 -9.81 9.54
C ALA A 181 -7.70 -9.93 10.90
N GLN A 182 -7.60 -11.09 11.57
CA GLN A 182 -8.20 -11.28 12.90
C GLN A 182 -7.34 -10.69 14.03
N VAL A 183 -6.12 -10.21 13.75
CA VAL A 183 -5.29 -9.55 14.75
C VAL A 183 -5.99 -8.27 15.24
N PRO A 184 -6.18 -8.09 16.56
CA PRO A 184 -7.05 -7.03 17.07
C PRO A 184 -6.53 -5.62 16.82
N SER A 185 -5.21 -5.38 16.95
CA SER A 185 -4.69 -4.00 17.03
C SER A 185 -3.23 -3.77 16.62
N PHE A 186 -2.91 -2.50 16.36
CA PHE A 186 -1.56 -2.00 16.07
C PHE A 186 -0.55 -2.22 17.19
N HIS A 187 -0.98 -2.17 18.46
CA HIS A 187 -0.08 -2.40 19.58
C HIS A 187 0.44 -3.83 19.58
N SER A 188 -0.43 -4.80 19.25
CA SER A 188 -0.03 -6.21 19.04
C SER A 188 0.94 -6.38 17.86
N LEU A 189 0.90 -5.47 16.88
CA LEU A 189 1.80 -5.49 15.70
C LEU A 189 3.20 -4.92 15.97
N ARG A 190 3.47 -4.30 17.12
CA ARG A 190 4.75 -3.62 17.39
C ARG A 190 5.97 -4.55 17.24
N HIS A 191 5.86 -5.79 17.74
CA HIS A 191 6.92 -6.79 17.61
C HIS A 191 6.97 -7.39 16.20
N ILE A 192 5.82 -7.57 15.56
CA ILE A 192 5.71 -7.98 14.16
C ILE A 192 6.39 -6.95 13.24
N ASN A 193 6.27 -5.66 13.53
CA ASN A 193 6.86 -4.59 12.73
C ASN A 193 8.38 -4.45 12.95
N LEU A 194 8.90 -4.87 14.11
CA LEU A 194 10.35 -4.99 14.28
C LEU A 194 10.91 -6.16 13.44
N VAL A 195 10.25 -7.31 13.46
CA VAL A 195 10.63 -8.47 12.62
C VAL A 195 10.52 -8.10 11.14
N SER A 196 9.46 -7.40 10.78
CA SER A 196 9.18 -6.85 9.47
C SER A 196 10.30 -5.97 8.91
N LEU A 197 10.90 -5.10 9.74
CA LEU A 197 12.09 -4.32 9.35
C LEU A 197 13.26 -5.23 8.97
N VAL A 198 13.53 -6.26 9.77
CA VAL A 198 14.62 -7.20 9.48
C VAL A 198 14.34 -7.95 8.19
N LEU A 199 13.10 -8.39 7.99
CA LEU A 199 12.67 -9.05 6.76
C LEU A 199 12.82 -8.11 5.55
N CYS A 200 12.49 -6.81 5.67
CA CYS A 200 12.59 -5.88 4.55
C CYS A 200 14.02 -5.60 4.12
N LEU A 201 14.94 -5.46 5.07
CA LEU A 201 16.37 -5.39 4.79
C LEU A 201 16.87 -6.71 4.17
N SER A 202 16.42 -7.85 4.70
CA SER A 202 16.88 -9.17 4.26
C SER A 202 16.45 -9.48 2.82
N TYR A 203 15.16 -9.39 2.49
CA TYR A 203 14.72 -9.68 1.13
C TYR A 203 15.29 -8.68 0.12
N SER A 204 15.46 -7.40 0.49
CA SER A 204 16.03 -6.40 -0.40
C SER A 204 17.50 -6.69 -0.69
N ALA A 205 18.28 -7.04 0.34
CA ALA A 205 19.68 -7.44 0.18
C ALA A 205 19.81 -8.71 -0.68
N PHE A 206 18.94 -9.71 -0.47
CA PHE A 206 18.94 -10.93 -1.28
C PHE A 206 18.51 -10.65 -2.72
N ALA A 207 17.49 -9.82 -2.94
CA ALA A 207 17.08 -9.43 -4.29
C ALA A 207 18.21 -8.68 -5.02
N ALA A 208 18.87 -7.73 -4.37
CA ALA A 208 19.99 -7.02 -4.97
C ALA A 208 21.19 -7.96 -5.23
N ALA A 209 21.55 -8.80 -4.26
CA ALA A 209 22.66 -9.76 -4.41
C ALA A 209 22.39 -10.80 -5.51
N GLY A 210 21.15 -11.30 -5.61
CA GLY A 210 20.73 -12.21 -6.68
C GLY A 210 20.83 -11.55 -8.05
N ALA A 211 20.35 -10.32 -8.19
CA ALA A 211 20.48 -9.56 -9.43
C ALA A 211 21.96 -9.34 -9.80
N ILE A 212 22.80 -8.93 -8.85
CA ILE A 212 24.25 -8.74 -9.08
C ILE A 212 24.92 -10.05 -9.49
N TYR A 213 24.58 -11.17 -8.84
CA TYR A 213 25.12 -12.49 -9.17
C TYR A 213 24.76 -12.89 -10.60
N ILE A 214 23.49 -12.75 -10.98
CA ILE A 214 23.01 -13.09 -12.33
C ILE A 214 23.65 -12.18 -13.37
N GLY A 215 23.67 -10.86 -13.13
CA GLY A 215 24.24 -9.89 -14.06
C GLY A 215 25.72 -10.13 -14.35
N ASN A 216 26.51 -10.48 -13.33
CA ASN A 216 27.94 -10.83 -13.51
C ASN A 216 28.16 -12.20 -14.16
N SER A 217 27.20 -13.13 -14.01
CA SER A 217 27.30 -14.49 -14.55
C SER A 217 26.81 -14.57 -16.00
N SER A 218 26.16 -13.52 -16.51
CA SER A 218 25.64 -13.47 -17.87
C SER A 218 26.70 -12.95 -18.84
N PRO A 219 27.13 -13.74 -19.85
CA PRO A 219 28.17 -13.32 -20.80
C PRO A 219 27.66 -12.34 -21.86
N GLU A 220 26.34 -12.24 -22.02
CA GLU A 220 25.72 -11.42 -23.07
C GLU A 220 25.55 -9.96 -22.61
N PRO A 221 25.89 -8.98 -23.49
CA PRO A 221 25.59 -7.57 -23.23
C PRO A 221 24.10 -7.35 -22.98
N LYS A 222 23.77 -6.53 -21.99
CA LYS A 222 22.39 -6.15 -21.70
C LYS A 222 21.96 -4.95 -22.55
N ASP A 223 20.79 -5.05 -23.16
CA ASP A 223 20.15 -3.93 -23.85
C ASP A 223 19.35 -3.09 -22.84
N TYR A 224 19.52 -1.77 -22.91
CA TYR A 224 18.83 -0.79 -22.07
C TYR A 224 17.92 0.14 -22.88
N SER A 225 17.64 -0.22 -24.13
CA SER A 225 16.72 0.50 -24.98
C SER A 225 15.29 0.44 -24.40
N ILE A 226 14.58 1.56 -24.46
CA ILE A 226 13.17 1.60 -24.08
C ILE A 226 12.36 0.99 -25.24
N VAL A 227 11.67 -0.11 -24.95
CA VAL A 227 10.90 -0.90 -25.94
C VAL A 227 9.47 -0.35 -26.07
N GLY A 228 8.87 -0.50 -27.25
CA GLY A 228 7.47 -0.16 -27.53
C GLY A 228 7.27 1.01 -28.49
N SER A 229 6.01 1.20 -28.90
CA SER A 229 5.59 2.35 -29.72
C SER A 229 5.75 3.67 -28.96
N THR A 230 5.73 4.80 -29.67
CA THR A 230 5.78 6.13 -29.04
C THR A 230 4.69 6.31 -27.97
N GLU A 231 3.49 5.81 -28.25
CA GLU A 231 2.37 5.84 -27.32
C GLU A 231 2.66 5.02 -26.06
N ASN A 232 3.13 3.78 -26.21
CA ASN A 232 3.48 2.92 -25.08
C ASN A 232 4.62 3.49 -24.23
N LYS A 233 5.58 4.19 -24.85
CA LYS A 233 6.66 4.88 -24.13
C LYS A 233 6.15 6.03 -23.27
N ILE A 234 5.22 6.82 -23.78
CA ILE A 234 4.63 7.95 -23.05
C ILE A 234 3.82 7.44 -21.87
N PHE A 235 2.86 6.53 -22.10
CA PHE A 235 2.03 6.01 -21.01
C PHE A 235 2.84 5.17 -20.03
N GLY A 236 3.77 4.33 -20.52
CA GLY A 236 4.69 3.57 -19.67
C GLY A 236 5.54 4.46 -18.76
N SER A 237 5.94 5.65 -19.22
CA SER A 237 6.65 6.62 -18.36
C SER A 237 5.77 7.10 -17.19
N PHE A 238 4.49 7.39 -17.43
CA PHE A 238 3.58 7.82 -16.36
C PHE A 238 3.23 6.67 -15.41
N THR A 239 2.99 5.46 -15.94
CA THR A 239 2.83 4.25 -15.13
C THR A 239 4.05 4.03 -14.23
N ALA A 240 5.26 4.20 -14.75
CA ALA A 240 6.49 4.08 -13.96
C ALA A 240 6.61 5.15 -12.86
N ILE A 241 6.29 6.41 -13.17
CA ILE A 241 6.28 7.49 -12.17
C ILE A 241 5.31 7.17 -11.03
N THR A 242 4.13 6.62 -11.33
CA THR A 242 3.16 6.28 -10.29
C THR A 242 3.47 4.96 -9.57
N MET A 243 4.16 4.00 -10.21
CA MET A 243 4.77 2.86 -9.52
C MET A 243 5.80 3.34 -8.49
N ILE A 244 6.68 4.27 -8.88
CA ILE A 244 7.67 4.87 -7.96
C ILE A 244 6.94 5.59 -6.82
N ALA A 245 5.91 6.40 -7.12
CA ALA A 245 5.12 7.07 -6.11
C ALA A 245 4.45 6.08 -5.13
N ALA A 246 3.93 4.95 -5.64
CA ALA A 246 3.36 3.90 -4.80
C ALA A 246 4.39 3.30 -3.84
N SER A 247 5.62 3.07 -4.30
CA SER A 247 6.69 2.52 -3.44
C SER A 247 7.06 3.46 -2.28
N PHE A 248 6.94 4.78 -2.43
CA PHE A 248 7.20 5.74 -1.35
C PHE A 248 5.97 6.08 -0.51
N GLY A 249 4.78 5.65 -0.94
CA GLY A 249 3.50 5.98 -0.33
C GLY A 249 3.33 5.43 1.09
N ASN A 250 2.62 6.17 1.93
CA ASN A 250 2.26 5.76 3.28
C ASN A 250 0.91 6.38 3.68
N GLY A 251 -0.16 5.61 3.47
CA GLY A 251 -1.53 6.05 3.73
C GLY A 251 -1.95 6.07 5.21
N ILE A 252 -1.01 5.88 6.14
CA ILE A 252 -1.30 5.74 7.58
C ILE A 252 -0.32 6.54 8.47
N ILE A 253 0.33 7.57 7.94
CA ILE A 253 1.26 8.41 8.72
C ILE A 253 0.62 9.01 9.99
N PRO A 254 -0.59 9.62 9.93
CA PRO A 254 -1.24 10.13 11.13
C PRO A 254 -1.44 9.06 12.20
N GLU A 255 -1.83 7.84 11.80
CA GLU A 255 -2.03 6.68 12.66
C GLU A 255 -0.73 6.24 13.32
N ILE A 256 0.37 6.18 12.56
CA ILE A 256 1.69 5.86 13.09
C ILE A 256 2.11 6.91 14.12
N GLN A 257 1.92 8.20 13.82
CA GLN A 257 2.23 9.27 14.77
C GLN A 257 1.36 9.21 16.03
N ALA A 258 0.10 8.78 15.89
CA ALA A 258 -0.81 8.61 17.02
C ALA A 258 -0.33 7.56 18.03
N THR A 259 0.54 6.62 17.65
CA THR A 259 1.14 5.65 18.57
C THR A 259 2.23 6.24 19.47
N ILE A 260 2.81 7.41 19.12
CA ILE A 260 3.99 7.99 19.79
C ILE A 260 3.61 8.64 21.12
N ALA A 261 4.33 8.32 22.20
CA ALA A 261 4.14 8.97 23.50
C ALA A 261 4.40 10.48 23.46
N ALA A 262 3.60 11.26 24.19
CA ALA A 262 3.88 12.68 24.40
C ALA A 262 5.21 12.88 25.17
N PRO A 263 5.96 13.96 24.93
CA PRO A 263 5.79 14.94 23.86
C PRO A 263 6.13 14.34 22.48
N VAL A 264 5.36 14.70 21.45
CA VAL A 264 5.51 14.16 20.07
C VAL A 264 6.65 14.86 19.31
N LYS A 265 6.94 16.12 19.67
CA LYS A 265 7.85 17.01 18.95
C LYS A 265 9.18 16.36 18.58
N GLY A 266 9.49 16.35 17.28
CA GLY A 266 10.75 15.84 16.72
C GLY A 266 10.93 14.32 16.73
N LYS A 267 10.01 13.56 17.34
CA LYS A 267 10.08 12.08 17.31
C LYS A 267 9.73 11.54 15.93
N MET A 268 8.77 12.17 15.25
CA MET A 268 8.37 11.79 13.89
C MET A 268 9.51 12.02 12.89
N PHE A 269 10.20 13.17 12.97
CA PHE A 269 11.39 13.45 12.16
C PHE A 269 12.47 12.38 12.32
N LYS A 270 12.81 11.97 13.55
CA LYS A 270 13.79 10.89 13.79
C LYS A 270 13.35 9.56 13.19
N GLY A 271 12.06 9.22 13.30
CA GLY A 271 11.48 8.03 12.68
C GLY A 271 11.57 8.06 11.16
N LEU A 272 11.25 9.20 10.54
CA LEU A 272 11.38 9.42 9.09
C LEU A 272 12.85 9.31 8.66
N SER A 273 13.79 9.91 9.38
CA SER A 273 15.22 9.80 9.03
C SER A 273 15.73 8.36 9.07
N LEU A 274 15.29 7.55 10.05
CA LEU A 274 15.60 6.12 10.08
C LEU A 274 15.01 5.40 8.86
N CYS A 275 13.71 5.61 8.60
CA CYS A 275 13.02 5.00 7.48
C CYS A 275 13.71 5.34 6.13
N TYR A 276 14.05 6.61 5.91
CA TYR A 276 14.66 7.04 4.65
C TYR A 276 16.12 6.56 4.49
N THR A 277 16.83 6.33 5.59
CA THR A 277 18.12 5.62 5.54
C THR A 277 17.92 4.20 4.98
N VAL A 278 16.90 3.48 5.45
CA VAL A 278 16.57 2.14 4.95
C VAL A 278 16.10 2.19 3.50
N VAL A 279 15.26 3.17 3.14
CA VAL A 279 14.80 3.39 1.75
C VAL A 279 15.99 3.59 0.80
N ILE A 280 16.96 4.45 1.16
CA ILE A 280 18.17 4.65 0.34
C ILE A 280 18.91 3.33 0.13
N LEU A 281 19.11 2.56 1.21
CA LEU A 281 19.83 1.28 1.13
C LEU A 281 19.08 0.22 0.32
N THR A 282 17.75 0.21 0.35
CA THR A 282 16.92 -0.85 -0.25
C THR A 282 16.45 -0.48 -1.66
N PHE A 283 15.78 0.66 -1.83
CA PHE A 283 15.14 1.02 -3.10
C PHE A 283 16.18 1.25 -4.19
N PHE A 284 17.25 1.98 -3.87
CA PHE A 284 18.28 2.29 -4.87
C PHE A 284 19.12 1.06 -5.21
N SER A 285 19.48 0.24 -4.22
CA SER A 285 20.24 -0.98 -4.50
C SER A 285 19.44 -1.96 -5.34
N VAL A 286 18.16 -2.21 -5.00
CA VAL A 286 17.29 -3.11 -5.75
C VAL A 286 16.99 -2.57 -7.13
N ALA A 287 16.56 -1.31 -7.26
CA ALA A 287 16.27 -0.69 -8.55
C ALA A 287 17.49 -0.73 -9.48
N ALA A 288 18.65 -0.33 -8.96
CA ALA A 288 19.86 -0.23 -9.76
C ALA A 288 20.39 -1.61 -10.18
N SER A 289 20.54 -2.53 -9.22
CA SER A 289 21.05 -3.87 -9.50
C SER A 289 20.10 -4.68 -10.38
N GLY A 290 18.79 -4.59 -10.14
CA GLY A 290 17.78 -5.29 -10.94
C GLY A 290 17.80 -4.84 -12.39
N TYR A 291 17.70 -3.53 -12.65
CA TYR A 291 17.71 -3.04 -14.02
C TYR A 291 19.07 -3.27 -14.71
N TRP A 292 20.18 -3.14 -13.98
CA TRP A 292 21.51 -3.48 -14.51
C TRP A 292 21.62 -4.96 -14.92
N ALA A 293 21.05 -5.88 -14.15
CA ALA A 293 21.15 -7.31 -14.45
C ALA A 293 20.29 -7.75 -15.64
N PHE A 294 19.12 -7.14 -15.84
CA PHE A 294 18.11 -7.62 -16.78
C PHE A 294 17.83 -6.69 -17.96
N GLY A 295 18.26 -5.42 -17.90
CA GLY A 295 18.05 -4.44 -18.97
C GLY A 295 16.56 -4.30 -19.34
N ASN A 296 16.27 -4.22 -20.63
CA ASN A 296 14.91 -4.14 -21.17
C ASN A 296 14.07 -5.41 -20.97
N GLY A 297 14.68 -6.53 -20.57
CA GLY A 297 14.00 -7.77 -20.19
C GLY A 297 13.46 -7.79 -18.76
N THR A 298 13.63 -6.71 -18.00
CA THR A 298 13.17 -6.61 -16.61
C THR A 298 11.65 -6.79 -16.53
N LYS A 299 11.19 -7.84 -15.86
CA LYS A 299 9.77 -8.08 -15.53
C LYS A 299 9.32 -7.21 -14.34
N SER A 300 8.01 -6.95 -14.26
CA SER A 300 7.37 -6.16 -13.18
C SER A 300 7.77 -6.66 -11.79
N PHE A 301 7.63 -7.94 -11.48
CA PHE A 301 8.14 -8.50 -10.24
C PHE A 301 9.59 -8.95 -10.43
N LEU A 302 10.55 -8.29 -9.77
CA LEU A 302 11.99 -8.57 -9.95
C LEU A 302 12.34 -10.06 -9.84
N ILE A 303 11.74 -10.77 -8.88
CA ILE A 303 12.05 -12.18 -8.62
C ILE A 303 11.72 -13.09 -9.80
N ASP A 304 10.74 -12.74 -10.64
CA ASP A 304 10.41 -13.49 -11.86
C ASP A 304 11.52 -13.45 -12.92
N ASN A 305 12.48 -12.52 -12.78
CA ASN A 305 13.66 -12.46 -13.62
C ASN A 305 14.75 -13.45 -13.18
N PHE A 306 14.65 -14.04 -11.98
CA PHE A 306 15.63 -15.02 -11.49
C PHE A 306 15.38 -16.42 -12.07
N ILE A 307 14.31 -16.55 -12.87
CA ILE A 307 13.95 -17.73 -13.62
C ILE A 307 13.92 -17.32 -15.09
N ASP A 308 14.70 -18.01 -15.93
CA ASP A 308 14.71 -17.74 -17.36
C ASP A 308 13.42 -18.20 -18.06
N ASN A 309 13.29 -17.89 -19.34
CA ASN A 309 12.10 -18.27 -20.13
C ASN A 309 11.96 -19.79 -20.32
N ASN A 310 13.03 -20.56 -20.08
CA ASN A 310 13.05 -22.02 -20.16
C ASN A 310 12.74 -22.67 -18.79
N GLY A 311 12.48 -21.88 -17.75
CA GLY A 311 12.22 -22.36 -16.39
C GLY A 311 13.46 -22.68 -15.57
N ASN A 312 14.67 -22.35 -16.06
CA ASN A 312 15.90 -22.56 -15.30
C ASN A 312 16.09 -21.47 -14.27
N VAL A 313 16.46 -21.90 -13.05
CA VAL A 313 16.74 -20.99 -11.94
C VAL A 313 18.16 -20.46 -12.07
N LEU A 314 18.30 -19.14 -12.13
CA LEU A 314 19.59 -18.45 -12.35
C LEU A 314 20.39 -18.21 -11.07
N VAL A 315 19.83 -18.58 -9.91
CA VAL A 315 20.44 -18.52 -8.58
C VAL A 315 20.27 -19.86 -7.86
N PRO A 316 21.04 -20.15 -6.79
CA PRO A 316 20.82 -21.35 -5.99
C PRO A 316 19.37 -21.45 -5.49
N LYS A 317 18.73 -22.61 -5.63
CA LYS A 317 17.30 -22.79 -5.27
C LYS A 317 16.99 -22.40 -3.83
N TRP A 318 17.86 -22.74 -2.88
CA TRP A 318 17.69 -22.39 -1.46
C TRP A 318 17.66 -20.87 -1.25
N PHE A 319 18.48 -20.13 -2.01
CA PHE A 319 18.56 -18.68 -1.94
C PHE A 319 17.25 -18.05 -2.41
N LEU A 320 16.73 -18.52 -3.54
CA LEU A 320 15.46 -18.06 -4.09
C LEU A 320 14.28 -18.35 -3.13
N ILE A 321 14.18 -19.59 -2.62
CA ILE A 321 13.12 -19.98 -1.66
C ILE A 321 13.21 -19.13 -0.38
N THR A 322 14.42 -18.88 0.13
CA THR A 322 14.63 -18.04 1.32
C THR A 322 14.19 -16.60 1.07
N THR A 323 14.58 -16.04 -0.08
CA THR A 323 14.19 -14.68 -0.49
C THR A 323 12.66 -14.55 -0.55
N ILE A 324 12.00 -15.48 -1.23
CA ILE A 324 10.54 -15.47 -1.38
C ILE A 324 9.85 -15.69 -0.02
N SER A 325 10.39 -16.53 0.85
CA SER A 325 9.85 -16.73 2.19
C SER A 325 9.90 -15.45 3.02
N PHE A 326 11.00 -14.68 2.95
CA PHE A 326 11.08 -13.37 3.60
C PHE A 326 10.08 -12.37 3.02
N ILE A 327 9.87 -12.39 1.69
CA ILE A 327 8.84 -11.55 1.05
C ILE A 327 7.46 -11.92 1.59
N ILE A 328 7.06 -13.20 1.56
CA ILE A 328 5.75 -13.67 2.03
C ILE A 328 5.49 -13.27 3.48
N LEU A 329 6.47 -13.48 4.38
CA LEU A 329 6.33 -13.10 5.78
C LEU A 329 6.15 -11.58 5.93
N GLN A 330 6.87 -10.80 5.13
CA GLN A 330 6.79 -9.35 5.19
C GLN A 330 5.51 -8.79 4.57
N VAL A 331 5.04 -9.34 3.46
CA VAL A 331 3.72 -9.03 2.87
C VAL A 331 2.61 -9.27 3.91
N SER A 332 2.69 -10.34 4.70
CA SER A 332 1.72 -10.64 5.76
C SER A 332 1.70 -9.56 6.84
N ALA A 333 2.87 -9.12 7.31
CA ALA A 333 2.97 -8.04 8.30
C ALA A 333 2.38 -6.73 7.78
N VAL A 334 2.71 -6.36 6.54
CA VAL A 334 2.23 -5.12 5.90
C VAL A 334 0.73 -5.19 5.62
N SER A 335 0.20 -6.35 5.21
CA SER A 335 -1.25 -6.54 5.02
C SER A 335 -2.03 -6.30 6.32
N GLY A 336 -1.51 -6.79 7.45
CA GLY A 336 -2.13 -6.56 8.76
C GLY A 336 -2.14 -5.09 9.17
N VAL A 337 -1.13 -4.32 8.77
CA VAL A 337 -1.03 -2.87 9.00
C VAL A 337 -2.03 -2.09 8.14
N TYR A 338 -2.10 -2.36 6.84
CA TYR A 338 -3.01 -1.66 5.91
C TYR A 338 -4.48 -2.10 6.04
N LEU A 339 -4.78 -3.24 6.67
CA LEU A 339 -6.14 -3.63 7.01
C LEU A 339 -6.75 -2.80 8.15
N GLN A 340 -5.94 -2.16 9.00
CA GLN A 340 -6.44 -1.49 10.20
C GLN A 340 -7.45 -0.36 9.93
N PRO A 341 -7.22 0.57 8.97
CA PRO A 341 -8.21 1.61 8.68
C PRO A 341 -9.57 1.03 8.24
N ALA A 342 -9.56 -0.03 7.44
CA ALA A 342 -10.78 -0.72 7.02
C ALA A 342 -11.45 -1.46 8.20
N ASN A 343 -10.68 -2.14 9.04
CA ASN A 343 -11.18 -2.84 10.22
C ASN A 343 -11.88 -1.89 11.20
N ILE A 344 -11.29 -0.72 11.46
CA ILE A 344 -11.91 0.31 12.32
C ILE A 344 -13.25 0.77 11.74
N LEU A 345 -13.34 0.94 10.42
CA LEU A 345 -14.59 1.33 9.78
C LEU A 345 -15.65 0.22 9.87
N LEU A 346 -15.27 -1.02 9.60
CA LEU A 346 -16.16 -2.18 9.73
C LEU A 346 -16.69 -2.32 11.16
N GLU A 347 -15.82 -2.13 12.15
CA GLU A 347 -16.21 -2.16 13.56
C GLU A 347 -17.23 -1.08 13.89
N LYS A 348 -17.01 0.16 13.43
CA LYS A 348 -18.00 1.24 13.60
C LYS A 348 -19.35 0.94 12.99
N MET A 349 -19.40 0.16 11.92
CA MET A 349 -20.66 -0.19 11.23
C MET A 349 -21.37 -1.38 11.86
N PHE A 350 -20.63 -2.38 12.37
CA PHE A 350 -21.20 -3.68 12.73
C PHE A 350 -21.06 -4.07 14.21
N VAL A 351 -20.19 -3.41 14.98
CA VAL A 351 -19.98 -3.69 16.41
C VAL A 351 -20.94 -2.82 17.23
N ASP A 352 -21.49 -3.38 18.31
CA ASP A 352 -22.35 -2.61 19.21
C ASP A 352 -21.55 -1.95 20.32
N PRO A 353 -21.60 -0.60 20.43
CA PRO A 353 -20.87 0.14 21.45
C PRO A 353 -21.41 -0.11 22.87
N THR A 354 -22.66 -0.55 23.03
CA THR A 354 -23.27 -0.84 24.33
C THR A 354 -22.82 -2.17 24.94
N CYS A 355 -22.22 -3.04 24.11
CA CYS A 355 -21.73 -4.35 24.52
C CYS A 355 -20.23 -4.31 24.82
N LYS A 356 -19.76 -5.16 25.74
CA LYS A 356 -18.32 -5.30 26.02
C LYS A 356 -17.54 -5.58 24.71
N PRO A 357 -16.34 -5.02 24.50
CA PRO A 357 -15.56 -5.23 23.27
C PRO A 357 -15.33 -6.70 22.93
N PHE A 358 -15.07 -7.54 23.94
CA PHE A 358 -14.86 -8.99 23.82
C PHE A 358 -16.13 -9.83 24.06
N SER A 359 -17.33 -9.22 24.02
CA SER A 359 -18.58 -9.98 24.04
C SER A 359 -18.67 -10.88 22.82
N LEU A 360 -19.32 -12.05 22.96
CA LEU A 360 -19.47 -13.02 21.87
C LEU A 360 -20.06 -12.36 20.60
N ARG A 361 -21.08 -11.50 20.75
CA ARG A 361 -21.64 -10.73 19.64
C ARG A 361 -20.63 -9.84 18.93
N ASN A 362 -19.85 -9.04 19.68
CA ASN A 362 -18.87 -8.12 19.09
C ASN A 362 -17.67 -8.87 18.49
N VAL A 363 -17.28 -10.01 19.05
CA VAL A 363 -16.25 -10.88 18.45
C VAL A 363 -16.77 -11.52 17.17
N THR A 364 -17.97 -12.10 17.17
CA THR A 364 -18.59 -12.70 15.98
C THR A 364 -18.78 -11.68 14.86
N SER A 365 -19.28 -10.48 15.19
CA SER A 365 -19.44 -9.39 14.23
C SER A 365 -18.10 -8.96 13.60
N ARG A 366 -17.04 -8.84 14.41
CA ARG A 366 -15.68 -8.56 13.92
C ARG A 366 -15.16 -9.65 12.99
N VAL A 367 -15.24 -10.90 13.40
CA VAL A 367 -14.76 -12.03 12.60
C VAL A 367 -15.49 -12.10 11.26
N ILE A 368 -16.83 -11.96 11.26
CA ILE A 368 -17.63 -12.01 10.03
C ILE A 368 -17.30 -10.83 9.11
N SER A 369 -17.38 -9.59 9.61
CA SER A 369 -17.18 -8.39 8.80
C SER A 369 -15.77 -8.31 8.21
N ARG A 370 -14.73 -8.60 9.02
CA ARG A 370 -13.34 -8.64 8.56
C ARG A 370 -13.11 -9.77 7.56
N SER A 371 -13.73 -10.93 7.75
CA SER A 371 -13.60 -12.05 6.80
C SER A 371 -14.23 -11.73 5.44
N ILE A 372 -15.44 -11.17 5.43
CA ILE A 372 -16.11 -10.73 4.19
C ILE A 372 -15.23 -9.70 3.46
N SER A 373 -14.68 -8.73 4.20
CA SER A 373 -13.79 -7.71 3.64
C SER A 373 -12.55 -8.32 2.95
N VAL A 374 -11.87 -9.28 3.59
CA VAL A 374 -10.71 -9.94 2.97
C VAL A 374 -11.12 -10.86 1.82
N MET A 375 -12.28 -11.52 1.88
CA MET A 375 -12.78 -12.34 0.76
C MET A 375 -13.03 -11.48 -0.49
N ILE A 376 -13.60 -10.28 -0.33
CA ILE A 376 -13.78 -9.32 -1.43
C ILE A 376 -12.40 -8.90 -1.99
N ALA A 377 -11.45 -8.54 -1.12
CA ALA A 377 -10.11 -8.15 -1.55
C ALA A 377 -9.40 -9.28 -2.32
N THR A 378 -9.53 -10.51 -1.85
CA THR A 378 -8.94 -11.70 -2.46
C THR A 378 -9.59 -11.99 -3.82
N THR A 379 -10.91 -11.80 -3.94
CA THR A 379 -11.63 -11.96 -5.21
C THR A 379 -11.14 -10.94 -6.23
N ILE A 380 -11.03 -9.66 -5.85
CA ILE A 380 -10.50 -8.61 -6.72
C ILE A 380 -9.05 -8.93 -7.14
N ALA A 381 -8.22 -9.38 -6.20
CA ALA A 381 -6.84 -9.78 -6.47
C ALA A 381 -6.76 -10.95 -7.47
N GLY A 382 -7.66 -11.94 -7.36
CA GLY A 382 -7.71 -13.09 -8.26
C GLY A 382 -8.16 -12.74 -9.68
N LEU A 383 -8.95 -11.67 -9.86
CA LEU A 383 -9.43 -11.21 -11.17
C LEU A 383 -8.37 -10.45 -11.97
N LEU A 384 -7.44 -9.75 -11.29
CA LEU A 384 -6.43 -8.90 -11.92
C LEU A 384 -5.04 -9.18 -11.32
N PRO A 385 -4.39 -10.32 -11.60
CA PRO A 385 -3.12 -10.71 -11.00
C PRO A 385 -1.90 -9.94 -11.56
N PHE A 386 -2.08 -8.67 -11.93
CA PHE A 386 -1.08 -7.77 -12.50
C PHE A 386 -0.50 -6.84 -11.43
N PHE A 387 0.40 -7.38 -10.60
CA PHE A 387 0.94 -6.65 -9.45
C PHE A 387 1.49 -5.26 -9.80
N GLY A 388 2.29 -5.15 -10.87
CA GLY A 388 2.83 -3.89 -11.39
C GLY A 388 1.79 -2.82 -11.61
N ASP A 389 0.77 -3.15 -12.39
CA ASP A 389 -0.18 -2.18 -12.90
C ASP A 389 -1.23 -1.81 -11.85
N VAL A 390 -1.65 -2.77 -11.02
CA VAL A 390 -2.48 -2.51 -9.85
C VAL A 390 -1.75 -1.58 -8.87
N ASN A 391 -0.46 -1.84 -8.61
CA ASN A 391 0.36 -0.97 -7.76
C ASN A 391 0.53 0.44 -8.36
N ALA A 392 0.73 0.55 -9.68
CA ALA A 392 0.79 1.84 -10.38
C ALA A 392 -0.52 2.64 -10.26
N LEU A 393 -1.66 1.95 -10.36
CA LEU A 393 -2.99 2.55 -10.23
C LEU A 393 -3.23 3.08 -8.81
N ILE A 394 -2.87 2.31 -7.79
CA ILE A 394 -2.95 2.74 -6.38
C ILE A 394 -2.01 3.91 -6.12
N GLY A 395 -0.80 3.89 -6.70
CA GLY A 395 0.11 5.02 -6.70
C GLY A 395 -0.56 6.28 -7.25
N ALA A 396 -1.13 6.18 -8.45
CA ALA A 396 -1.70 7.30 -9.16
C ALA A 396 -2.95 7.88 -8.48
N PHE A 397 -3.97 7.05 -8.26
CA PHE A 397 -5.25 7.48 -7.70
C PHE A 397 -5.16 7.76 -6.20
N GLY A 398 -4.26 7.07 -5.52
CA GLY A 398 -4.27 6.93 -4.09
C GLY A 398 -3.15 7.67 -3.38
N PHE A 399 -1.92 7.16 -3.51
CA PHE A 399 -0.77 7.73 -2.80
C PHE A 399 -0.39 9.11 -3.31
N VAL A 400 -0.48 9.40 -4.60
CA VAL A 400 -0.16 10.75 -5.13
C VAL A 400 -1.01 11.84 -4.44
N PRO A 401 -2.35 11.80 -4.43
CA PRO A 401 -3.12 12.81 -3.72
C PRO A 401 -2.92 12.77 -2.20
N LEU A 402 -2.83 11.59 -1.59
CA LEU A 402 -2.75 11.45 -0.14
C LEU A 402 -1.40 11.91 0.44
N ASP A 403 -0.29 11.63 -0.25
CA ASP A 403 1.07 11.76 0.29
C ASP A 403 1.90 12.87 -0.36
N PHE A 404 1.57 13.25 -1.60
CA PHE A 404 2.29 14.32 -2.31
C PHE A 404 1.51 15.64 -2.29
N ILE A 405 0.18 15.59 -2.36
CA ILE A 405 -0.67 16.78 -2.51
C ILE A 405 -1.24 17.25 -1.16
N LEU A 406 -1.91 16.39 -0.40
CA LEU A 406 -2.57 16.81 0.85
C LEU A 406 -1.60 17.38 1.90
N PRO A 407 -0.39 16.84 2.13
CA PRO A 407 0.52 17.39 3.12
C PRO A 407 0.94 18.84 2.86
N VAL A 408 1.23 19.18 1.60
CA VAL A 408 1.62 20.55 1.22
C VAL A 408 0.45 21.52 1.36
N ILE A 409 -0.78 21.07 1.08
CA ILE A 409 -2.01 21.84 1.28
C ILE A 409 -2.26 22.07 2.78
N PHE A 410 -2.22 21.00 3.60
CA PHE A 410 -2.41 21.10 5.04
C PHE A 410 -1.40 22.02 5.69
N PHE A 411 -0.13 21.95 5.27
CA PHE A 411 0.91 22.84 5.75
C PHE A 411 0.63 24.30 5.42
N ASN A 412 0.32 24.60 4.16
CA ASN A 412 0.05 25.97 3.73
C ASN A 412 -1.17 26.58 4.41
N LEU A 413 -2.23 25.79 4.66
CA LEU A 413 -3.44 26.27 5.33
C LEU A 413 -3.27 26.42 6.85
N THR A 414 -2.46 25.54 7.46
CA THR A 414 -2.18 25.59 8.91
C THR A 414 -1.24 26.74 9.27
N PHE A 415 -0.10 26.84 8.57
CA PHE A 415 0.96 27.79 8.93
C PHE A 415 0.90 29.10 8.14
N LYS A 416 0.16 29.14 7.03
CA LYS A 416 -0.01 30.34 6.18
C LYS A 416 1.33 31.04 5.87
N PRO A 417 2.31 30.31 5.31
CA PRO A 417 3.61 30.91 4.98
C PRO A 417 3.42 32.08 4.02
N SER A 418 4.25 33.11 4.16
CA SER A 418 4.20 34.30 3.29
C SER A 418 4.30 33.91 1.81
N LYS A 419 3.53 34.58 0.94
CA LYS A 419 3.60 34.40 -0.52
C LYS A 419 4.96 34.82 -1.12
N ARG A 420 5.80 35.50 -0.35
CA ARG A 420 7.19 35.80 -0.72
C ARG A 420 8.16 34.66 -0.37
N SER A 421 7.73 33.67 0.41
CA SER A 421 8.56 32.54 0.83
C SER A 421 8.69 31.51 -0.28
N CYS A 422 9.89 30.96 -0.44
CA CYS A 422 10.15 29.84 -1.33
C CYS A 422 9.28 28.61 -0.99
N ILE A 423 9.02 28.37 0.31
CA ILE A 423 8.21 27.23 0.78
C ILE A 423 6.79 27.29 0.22
N PHE A 424 6.17 28.48 0.17
CA PHE A 424 4.82 28.64 -0.35
C PHE A 424 4.74 28.22 -1.83
N TRP A 425 5.68 28.69 -2.64
CA TRP A 425 5.74 28.40 -4.07
C TRP A 425 6.13 26.95 -4.35
N LEU A 426 7.08 26.39 -3.60
CA LEU A 426 7.44 24.97 -3.71
C LEU A 426 6.21 24.09 -3.45
N ASN A 427 5.49 24.33 -2.35
CA ASN A 427 4.28 23.60 -2.00
C ASN A 427 3.20 23.71 -3.09
N LEU A 428 3.02 24.90 -3.67
CA LEU A 428 2.06 25.11 -4.74
C LEU A 428 2.45 24.36 -6.02
N ILE A 429 3.72 24.42 -6.41
CA ILE A 429 4.25 23.71 -7.58
C ILE A 429 4.08 22.20 -7.41
N LEU A 430 4.44 21.66 -6.23
CA LEU A 430 4.24 20.24 -5.93
C LEU A 430 2.77 19.84 -6.04
N ALA A 431 1.85 20.61 -5.43
CA ALA A 431 0.43 20.33 -5.53
C ALA A 431 -0.07 20.30 -6.99
N CYS A 432 0.34 21.27 -7.82
CA CYS A 432 -0.05 21.33 -9.23
C CYS A 432 0.56 20.19 -10.07
N VAL A 433 1.86 19.94 -9.96
CA VAL A 433 2.57 18.91 -10.73
C VAL A 433 2.05 17.52 -10.38
N PHE A 434 1.89 17.21 -9.09
CA PHE A 434 1.37 15.90 -8.68
C PHE A 434 -0.12 15.74 -8.96
N SER A 435 -0.91 16.81 -9.01
CA SER A 435 -2.30 16.74 -9.52
C SER A 435 -2.35 16.33 -10.99
N LEU A 436 -1.43 16.85 -11.82
CA LEU A 436 -1.33 16.45 -13.23
C LEU A 436 -0.86 14.99 -13.37
N ILE A 437 0.16 14.59 -12.59
CA ILE A 437 0.66 13.20 -12.56
C ILE A 437 -0.44 12.24 -12.12
N MET A 438 -1.26 12.60 -11.13
CA MET A 438 -2.41 11.80 -10.69
C MET A 438 -3.36 11.50 -11.85
N VAL A 439 -3.83 12.54 -12.57
CA VAL A 439 -4.81 12.38 -13.65
C VAL A 439 -4.25 11.53 -14.79
N ILE A 440 -3.04 11.84 -15.26
CA ILE A 440 -2.41 11.12 -16.37
C ILE A 440 -2.03 9.70 -15.94
N GLY A 441 -1.53 9.53 -14.72
CA GLY A 441 -1.11 8.26 -14.16
C GLY A 441 -2.26 7.28 -13.98
N VAL A 442 -3.44 7.74 -13.57
CA VAL A 442 -4.64 6.89 -13.49
C VAL A 442 -4.99 6.38 -14.89
N PHE A 443 -5.05 7.27 -15.88
CA PHE A 443 -5.32 6.87 -17.26
C PHE A 443 -4.27 5.87 -17.80
N ALA A 444 -2.99 6.15 -17.56
CA ALA A 444 -1.90 5.30 -18.02
C ALA A 444 -1.92 3.89 -17.38
N ALA A 445 -2.11 3.81 -16.06
CA ALA A 445 -2.18 2.55 -15.34
C ALA A 445 -3.43 1.74 -15.73
N THR A 446 -4.60 2.39 -15.85
CA THR A 446 -5.82 1.70 -16.32
C THR A 446 -5.66 1.19 -17.75
N ARG A 447 -5.07 1.98 -18.66
CA ARG A 447 -4.76 1.54 -20.02
C ARG A 447 -3.86 0.31 -20.01
N GLN A 448 -2.84 0.29 -19.15
CA GLN A 448 -1.91 -0.84 -19.05
C GLN A 448 -2.62 -2.11 -18.57
N ILE A 449 -3.45 -2.03 -17.52
CA ILE A 449 -4.28 -3.15 -17.05
C ILE A 449 -5.15 -3.72 -18.18
N VAL A 450 -5.79 -2.85 -18.96
CA VAL A 450 -6.64 -3.28 -20.09
C VAL A 450 -5.82 -4.01 -21.17
N LEU A 451 -4.64 -3.48 -21.52
CA LEU A 451 -3.76 -4.11 -22.51
C LEU A 451 -3.28 -5.49 -22.04
N ASP A 452 -2.84 -5.61 -20.80
CA ASP A 452 -2.34 -6.87 -20.25
C ASP A 452 -3.46 -7.91 -20.10
N SER A 453 -4.67 -7.46 -19.73
CA SER A 453 -5.87 -8.32 -19.71
C SER A 453 -6.22 -8.87 -21.09
N ASN A 454 -6.17 -8.02 -22.13
CA ASN A 454 -6.46 -8.44 -23.50
C ASN A 454 -5.39 -9.39 -24.05
N ALA A 455 -4.12 -9.18 -23.68
CA ALA A 455 -3.02 -10.06 -24.07
C ALA A 455 -3.23 -11.48 -23.52
N VAL A 456 -3.57 -11.61 -22.23
CA VAL A 456 -3.88 -12.91 -21.61
C VAL A 456 -5.04 -13.61 -22.33
N GLN A 457 -6.16 -12.93 -22.57
CA GLN A 457 -7.29 -13.52 -23.29
C GLN A 457 -6.97 -13.97 -24.72
N SER A 458 -6.02 -13.29 -25.38
CA SER A 458 -5.60 -13.69 -26.72
C SER A 458 -4.78 -14.98 -26.69
N LEU A 459 -3.94 -15.16 -25.67
CA LEU A 459 -3.16 -16.37 -25.45
C LEU A 459 -4.05 -17.55 -25.09
N ASP A 460 -5.04 -17.36 -24.22
CA ASP A 460 -6.01 -18.40 -23.86
C ASP A 460 -6.79 -18.88 -25.10
N ARG A 461 -7.27 -17.94 -25.93
CA ARG A 461 -7.95 -18.27 -27.20
C ARG A 461 -7.07 -19.05 -28.17
N LEU A 462 -5.78 -18.73 -28.23
CA LEU A 462 -4.83 -19.47 -29.05
C LEU A 462 -4.56 -20.87 -28.49
N SER A 463 -4.42 -21.01 -27.16
CA SER A 463 -4.26 -22.30 -26.47
C SER A 463 -5.46 -23.22 -26.72
N ASP A 464 -6.69 -22.69 -26.56
CA ASP A 464 -7.93 -23.39 -26.84
C ASP A 464 -8.02 -23.84 -28.30
N SER A 465 -7.61 -22.98 -29.25
CA SER A 465 -7.58 -23.31 -30.68
C SER A 465 -6.58 -24.42 -31.03
N LEU A 466 -5.53 -24.57 -30.22
CA LEU A 466 -4.46 -25.56 -30.37
C LEU A 466 -4.70 -26.83 -29.54
N ARG A 467 -5.86 -26.97 -28.86
CA ARG A 467 -6.20 -28.09 -27.96
C ARG A 467 -5.17 -28.31 -26.84
N LEU A 468 -4.54 -27.23 -26.35
CA LEU A 468 -3.82 -27.22 -25.09
C LEU A 468 -4.78 -26.72 -24.00
N PRO A 469 -4.90 -27.39 -22.84
CA PRO A 469 -5.96 -27.07 -21.89
C PRO A 469 -5.67 -25.76 -21.15
N SER A 470 -6.61 -24.79 -21.16
CA SER A 470 -7.00 -23.81 -20.11
C SER A 470 -7.62 -22.54 -20.81
N VAL A 471 -8.47 -21.66 -20.26
CA VAL A 471 -9.16 -21.40 -18.97
C VAL A 471 -10.12 -20.17 -19.17
N ALA A 472 -10.93 -19.81 -18.16
CA ALA A 472 -11.43 -18.44 -17.88
C ALA A 472 -12.50 -17.74 -18.76
N ASN A 473 -13.26 -18.42 -19.62
CA ASN A 473 -14.21 -17.71 -20.49
C ASN A 473 -15.53 -17.22 -19.83
N SER A 474 -16.03 -17.82 -18.74
CA SER A 474 -17.43 -17.55 -18.35
C SER A 474 -17.65 -16.28 -17.50
N ALA A 475 -16.75 -15.98 -16.56
CA ALA A 475 -16.95 -14.88 -15.62
C ALA A 475 -16.66 -13.50 -16.25
N TRP A 476 -15.65 -13.43 -17.13
CA TRP A 476 -15.24 -12.16 -17.75
C TRP A 476 -16.09 -11.78 -18.96
N ASN A 477 -16.60 -12.76 -19.74
CA ASN A 477 -17.54 -12.50 -20.82
C ASN A 477 -18.86 -11.92 -20.32
N SER A 478 -19.24 -12.21 -19.06
CA SER A 478 -20.42 -11.63 -18.42
C SER A 478 -20.19 -10.17 -17.97
N LEU A 479 -18.95 -9.81 -17.63
CA LEU A 479 -18.59 -8.44 -17.25
C LEU A 479 -18.34 -7.55 -18.47
N SER A 480 -17.74 -8.09 -19.53
CA SER A 480 -17.48 -7.36 -20.78
C SER A 480 -18.76 -7.10 -21.56
N SER A 481 -19.73 -8.04 -21.59
CA SER A 481 -21.05 -7.81 -22.18
C SER A 481 -21.81 -6.72 -21.43
N TYR A 482 -21.74 -6.71 -20.10
CA TYR A 482 -22.42 -5.72 -19.26
C TYR A 482 -21.85 -4.29 -19.41
N LEU A 483 -20.54 -4.18 -19.66
CA LEU A 483 -19.88 -2.90 -19.91
C LEU A 483 -20.07 -2.41 -21.36
N ALA A 484 -20.17 -3.33 -22.33
CA ALA A 484 -20.43 -2.99 -23.74
C ALA A 484 -21.89 -2.60 -24.02
N GLU A 485 -22.85 -3.06 -23.21
CA GLU A 485 -24.27 -2.67 -23.34
C GLU A 485 -24.59 -1.29 -22.71
N ASN A 486 -23.67 -0.69 -21.94
CA ASN A 486 -23.89 0.56 -21.20
C ASN A 486 -22.93 1.71 -21.59
N THR A 487 -22.25 1.59 -22.74
CA THR A 487 -21.53 2.67 -23.44
C THR A 487 -22.06 2.77 -24.86
#